data_AF-A0A4Q3TC47-F1
#
_entry.id   AF-A0A4Q3TC47-F1
#
_cell.length_a   1.000
_cell.length_b   1.000
_cell.length_c   1.000
_cell.angle_alpha   90.00
_cell.angle_beta   90.00
_cell.angle_gamma   90.00
#
_symmetry.space_group_name_H-M   'P 1'
#
loop_
_entity.id
_entity.type
_entity.pdbx_description
1 polymer ?
#
loop_
_entity_poly.entity_id
_entity_poly.type
_entity_poly.pdbx_seq_one_letter_code
_entity_poly.pdbx_strand_id
1 'polypeptide(L)'
;TLLEARHLAGDERLSDLMIGRFRDMVSKSDPRPFIAAKLEERAVRHQKAGVTRYKVEPNVKDGKGGLRDLNTLYWIARSLAPDSRLGATVMDEMFTSRERRASDDAFDFLWRVRIHLHLIAGRAEEKLTFDMQPEVARRMGWQGRGDEPAVERFMRRYFLVARDVGALTRAMSAKLEARHQKTAQGLSRLMTSFRPARRKMEVEGFWVDQGRLSVEGPEVFAADPVKLLTLFVCADKHDLDLHPDAFSAVTRSLSLVTPRLRRDPAATRAFLDVLAHGQRPYRVLTIMNETGLLGRFLPEWGRIVGQTQFNMYHAYTVDEHTLQAIGIINDIARGKLKGDHPLATEIVQLISDMEALMLGMLLHDVGKGGERGQLEDGAIAARRACERLGVDPRR
;
A
#
# COMPACT_ATOMS: atom_id res chain seq x y z
N THR A 1 -26.42 4.76 -0.42
CA THR A 1 -26.73 3.92 -1.61
C THR A 1 -27.93 3.03 -1.27
N LEU A 2 -28.73 2.54 -2.23
CA LEU A 2 -29.81 1.55 -1.93
C LEU A 2 -29.24 0.28 -1.30
N LEU A 3 -28.00 -0.04 -1.70
CA LEU A 3 -26.93 -0.69 -0.91
C LEU A 3 -27.27 -0.74 0.58
N GLU A 4 -27.27 0.41 1.23
CA GLU A 4 -27.26 0.58 2.69
C GLU A 4 -28.63 0.89 3.29
N ALA A 5 -29.71 0.72 2.54
CA ALA A 5 -31.05 1.04 3.03
C ALA A 5 -31.37 0.27 4.33
N ARG A 6 -31.87 1.02 5.32
CA ARG A 6 -32.35 0.53 6.62
C ARG A 6 -33.58 1.35 7.03
N HIS A 7 -34.51 0.71 7.73
CA HIS A 7 -35.61 1.42 8.36
C HIS A 7 -35.07 2.37 9.45
N LEU A 8 -35.64 3.58 9.54
CA LEU A 8 -35.30 4.58 10.57
C LEU A 8 -36.54 5.01 11.36
N ALA A 9 -37.60 5.37 10.64
CA ALA A 9 -38.91 5.75 11.19
C ALA A 9 -39.97 5.67 10.09
N GLY A 10 -41.25 5.68 10.48
CA GLY A 10 -42.40 5.63 9.56
C GLY A 10 -43.00 4.22 9.44
N ASP A 11 -43.61 3.91 8.29
CA ASP A 11 -44.23 2.60 8.03
C ASP A 11 -43.17 1.52 7.78
N GLU A 12 -43.02 0.61 8.74
CA GLU A 12 -42.08 -0.50 8.68
C GLU A 12 -42.37 -1.47 7.53
N ARG A 13 -43.67 -1.75 7.25
CA ARG A 13 -44.06 -2.66 6.16
C ARG A 13 -43.66 -2.10 4.81
N LEU A 14 -43.78 -0.78 4.61
CA LEU A 14 -43.38 -0.15 3.36
C LEU A 14 -41.86 -0.21 3.17
N SER A 15 -41.08 0.04 4.22
CA SER A 15 -39.62 -0.08 4.14
C SER A 15 -39.17 -1.52 3.90
N ASP A 16 -39.77 -2.50 4.55
CA ASP A 16 -39.46 -3.91 4.37
C ASP A 16 -39.79 -4.38 2.97
N LEU A 17 -40.95 -3.95 2.42
CA LEU A 17 -41.32 -4.22 1.04
C LEU A 17 -40.30 -3.66 0.05
N MET A 18 -39.87 -2.40 0.24
CA MET A 18 -38.90 -1.76 -0.66
C MET A 18 -37.53 -2.43 -0.58
N ILE A 19 -37.02 -2.64 0.65
CA ILE A 19 -35.72 -3.27 0.89
C ILE A 19 -35.73 -4.72 0.37
N GLY A 20 -36.80 -5.48 0.62
CA GLY A 20 -36.98 -6.85 0.14
C GLY A 20 -36.97 -6.92 -1.39
N ARG A 21 -37.80 -6.10 -2.06
CA ARG A 21 -37.82 -6.03 -3.53
C ARG A 21 -36.46 -5.65 -4.13
N PHE A 22 -35.76 -4.72 -3.51
CA PHE A 22 -34.42 -4.33 -3.95
C PHE A 22 -33.43 -5.49 -3.80
N ARG A 23 -33.43 -6.21 -2.67
CA ARG A 23 -32.57 -7.39 -2.46
C ARG A 23 -32.87 -8.49 -3.47
N ASP A 24 -34.14 -8.79 -3.72
CA ASP A 24 -34.58 -9.78 -4.73
C ASP A 24 -34.13 -9.41 -6.14
N MET A 25 -34.16 -8.12 -6.48
CA MET A 25 -33.69 -7.63 -7.77
C MET A 25 -32.16 -7.80 -7.88
N VAL A 26 -31.41 -7.44 -6.84
CA VAL A 26 -29.95 -7.55 -6.84
C VAL A 26 -29.51 -9.02 -6.87
N SER A 27 -30.16 -9.90 -6.11
CA SER A 27 -29.82 -11.33 -6.07
C SER A 27 -30.03 -12.05 -7.40
N LYS A 28 -30.97 -11.56 -8.22
CA LYS A 28 -31.24 -12.06 -9.59
C LYS A 28 -30.37 -11.39 -10.66
N SER A 29 -29.67 -10.30 -10.33
CA SER A 29 -28.86 -9.53 -11.27
C SER A 29 -27.44 -10.05 -11.35
N ASP A 30 -26.78 -9.83 -12.49
CA ASP A 30 -25.34 -10.09 -12.62
C ASP A 30 -24.54 -9.02 -11.86
N PRO A 31 -23.73 -9.38 -10.85
CA PRO A 31 -22.95 -8.42 -10.07
C PRO A 31 -21.73 -7.88 -10.83
N ARG A 32 -21.28 -8.53 -11.93
CA ARG A 32 -20.01 -8.21 -12.60
C ARG A 32 -19.93 -6.77 -13.13
N PRO A 33 -20.94 -6.23 -13.83
CA PRO A 33 -20.89 -4.84 -14.31
C PRO A 33 -20.81 -3.83 -13.16
N PHE A 34 -21.50 -4.11 -12.05
CA PHE A 34 -21.45 -3.26 -10.86
C PHE A 34 -20.06 -3.27 -10.22
N ILE A 35 -19.46 -4.45 -10.06
CA ILE A 35 -18.10 -4.60 -9.51
C ILE A 35 -17.09 -3.86 -10.39
N ALA A 36 -17.13 -4.06 -11.70
CA ALA A 36 -16.24 -3.39 -12.65
C ALA A 36 -16.38 -1.86 -12.57
N ALA A 37 -17.62 -1.36 -12.58
CA ALA A 37 -17.89 0.07 -12.44
C ALA A 37 -17.33 0.65 -11.11
N LYS A 38 -17.46 -0.09 -10.00
CA LYS A 38 -16.95 0.35 -8.69
C LYS A 38 -15.43 0.35 -8.60
N LEU A 39 -14.76 -0.61 -9.24
CA LEU A 39 -13.30 -0.62 -9.34
C LEU A 39 -12.79 0.52 -10.23
N GLU A 40 -13.49 0.83 -11.32
CA GLU A 40 -13.17 1.97 -12.20
C GLU A 40 -13.38 3.33 -11.50
N GLU A 41 -14.52 3.53 -10.83
CA GLU A 41 -14.78 4.72 -10.01
C GLU A 41 -13.66 4.96 -8.99
N ARG A 42 -13.13 3.90 -8.38
CA ARG A 42 -11.99 3.96 -7.49
C ARG A 42 -10.71 4.36 -8.21
N ALA A 43 -10.41 3.75 -9.36
CA ALA A 43 -9.21 4.06 -10.14
C ALA A 43 -9.18 5.55 -10.53
N VAL A 44 -10.29 6.07 -11.07
CA VAL A 44 -10.45 7.49 -11.42
C VAL A 44 -10.26 8.40 -10.20
N ARG A 45 -10.85 8.04 -9.05
CA ARG A 45 -10.68 8.82 -7.81
C ARG A 45 -9.24 8.83 -7.32
N HIS A 46 -8.54 7.70 -7.37
CA HIS A 46 -7.12 7.63 -7.00
C HIS A 46 -6.26 8.48 -7.94
N GLN A 47 -6.55 8.49 -9.24
CA GLN A 47 -5.86 9.35 -10.20
C GLN A 47 -6.03 10.84 -9.86
N LYS A 48 -7.25 11.27 -9.49
CA LYS A 48 -7.53 12.66 -9.08
C LYS A 48 -6.90 13.05 -7.75
N ALA A 49 -6.78 12.12 -6.80
CA ALA A 49 -6.20 12.37 -5.49
C ALA A 49 -4.66 12.47 -5.49
N GLY A 50 -4.01 12.11 -6.61
CA GLY A 50 -2.56 12.03 -6.75
C GLY A 50 -2.01 10.61 -6.52
N VAL A 51 -0.75 10.41 -6.87
CA VAL A 51 -0.12 9.07 -6.92
C VAL A 51 0.11 8.49 -5.52
N THR A 52 0.46 9.34 -4.54
CA THR A 52 0.83 8.91 -3.19
C THR A 52 -0.29 9.09 -2.16
N ARG A 53 -0.37 8.14 -1.23
CA ARG A 53 -1.24 8.19 -0.05
C ARG A 53 -0.61 8.91 1.14
N TYR A 54 0.68 9.24 1.06
CA TYR A 54 1.52 9.67 2.16
C TYR A 54 1.66 11.19 2.24
N LYS A 55 0.64 11.92 1.75
CA LYS A 55 0.56 13.37 1.88
C LYS A 55 0.14 13.74 3.30
N VAL A 56 0.88 14.65 3.94
CA VAL A 56 0.70 15.04 5.36
C VAL A 56 -0.69 15.59 5.67
N GLU A 57 -1.38 16.19 4.70
CA GLU A 57 -2.78 16.59 4.84
C GLU A 57 -3.72 15.69 4.00
N PRO A 58 -4.06 14.48 4.50
CA PRO A 58 -4.82 13.52 3.74
C PRO A 58 -6.33 13.86 3.74
N ASN A 59 -7.04 13.36 2.72
CA ASN A 59 -8.50 13.31 2.73
C ASN A 59 -8.97 11.96 3.30
N VAL A 60 -9.66 12.00 4.45
CA VAL A 60 -10.09 10.81 5.23
C VAL A 60 -11.13 9.98 4.48
N LYS A 61 -11.89 10.61 3.58
CA LYS A 61 -12.98 9.97 2.86
C LYS A 61 -12.55 9.48 1.48
N ASP A 62 -12.15 10.38 0.61
CA ASP A 62 -11.94 10.09 -0.82
C ASP A 62 -10.46 9.81 -1.16
N GLY A 63 -9.53 10.04 -0.23
CA GLY A 63 -8.10 9.74 -0.40
C GLY A 63 -7.80 8.24 -0.60
N LYS A 64 -6.60 7.94 -1.11
CA LYS A 64 -6.11 6.56 -1.29
C LYS A 64 -6.04 5.87 0.08
N GLY A 65 -6.81 4.81 0.29
CA GLY A 65 -6.98 4.15 1.59
C GLY A 65 -7.92 4.83 2.57
N GLY A 66 -8.73 5.79 2.13
CA GLY A 66 -9.77 6.42 2.95
C GLY A 66 -11.05 5.59 3.03
N LEU A 67 -12.07 6.13 3.71
CA LEU A 67 -13.36 5.47 3.91
C LEU A 67 -14.04 5.03 2.62
N ARG A 68 -13.83 5.74 1.50
CA ARG A 68 -14.44 5.35 0.22
C ARG A 68 -13.88 4.04 -0.32
N ASP A 69 -12.61 3.74 -0.08
CA ASP A 69 -12.02 2.45 -0.48
C ASP A 69 -12.69 1.33 0.32
N LEU A 70 -12.84 1.49 1.63
CA LEU A 70 -13.54 0.54 2.50
C LEU A 70 -15.03 0.37 2.12
N ASN A 71 -15.73 1.48 1.85
CA ASN A 71 -17.12 1.45 1.37
C ASN A 71 -17.24 0.71 0.04
N THR A 72 -16.23 0.81 -0.84
CA THR A 72 -16.20 0.08 -2.12
C THR A 72 -16.15 -1.42 -1.87
N LEU A 73 -15.30 -1.90 -0.95
CA LEU A 73 -15.23 -3.31 -0.56
C LEU A 73 -16.58 -3.80 -0.03
N TYR A 74 -17.17 -3.01 0.85
CA TYR A 74 -18.48 -3.27 1.43
C TYR A 74 -19.60 -3.35 0.37
N TRP A 75 -19.65 -2.40 -0.57
CA TRP A 75 -20.65 -2.41 -1.63
C TRP A 75 -20.49 -3.59 -2.58
N ILE A 76 -19.25 -3.95 -2.92
CA ILE A 76 -18.97 -5.14 -3.71
C ILE A 76 -19.44 -6.39 -2.95
N ALA A 77 -19.09 -6.52 -1.67
CA ALA A 77 -19.52 -7.63 -0.83
C ALA A 77 -21.06 -7.76 -0.76
N ARG A 78 -21.78 -6.63 -0.59
CA ARG A 78 -23.24 -6.61 -0.57
C ARG A 78 -23.90 -6.86 -1.92
N SER A 79 -23.24 -6.50 -3.02
CA SER A 79 -23.74 -6.86 -4.36
C SER A 79 -23.66 -8.37 -4.62
N LEU A 80 -22.71 -9.07 -3.97
CA LEU A 80 -22.54 -10.52 -4.08
C LEU A 80 -23.46 -11.29 -3.12
N ALA A 81 -23.78 -10.72 -1.96
CA ALA A 81 -24.73 -11.28 -1.01
C ALA A 81 -25.63 -10.18 -0.41
N PRO A 82 -26.76 -9.85 -1.06
CA PRO A 82 -27.64 -8.75 -0.66
C PRO A 82 -28.28 -8.90 0.73
N ASP A 83 -28.54 -10.16 1.12
CA ASP A 83 -29.10 -10.53 2.43
C ASP A 83 -28.06 -10.54 3.56
N SER A 84 -26.79 -10.51 3.19
CA SER A 84 -25.71 -10.45 4.18
C SER A 84 -25.66 -9.05 4.79
N ARG A 85 -26.01 -8.96 6.08
CA ARG A 85 -25.88 -7.72 6.84
C ARG A 85 -24.42 -7.27 6.78
N LEU A 86 -24.23 -6.03 6.36
CA LEU A 86 -22.92 -5.43 6.11
C LEU A 86 -22.02 -6.18 5.10
N GLY A 87 -22.57 -7.10 4.30
CA GLY A 87 -21.76 -7.98 3.43
C GLY A 87 -20.86 -8.94 4.20
N ALA A 88 -21.12 -9.16 5.50
CA ALA A 88 -20.23 -9.88 6.41
C ALA A 88 -19.85 -11.28 5.91
N THR A 89 -20.81 -12.03 5.36
CA THR A 89 -20.60 -13.39 4.82
C THR A 89 -19.55 -13.39 3.71
N VAL A 90 -19.70 -12.49 2.74
CA VAL A 90 -18.75 -12.37 1.62
C VAL A 90 -17.41 -11.88 2.13
N MET A 91 -17.39 -10.93 3.06
CA MET A 91 -16.14 -10.45 3.66
C MET A 91 -15.40 -11.56 4.42
N ASP A 92 -16.11 -12.48 5.09
CA ASP A 92 -15.52 -13.63 5.78
C ASP A 92 -15.01 -14.71 4.80
N GLU A 93 -15.68 -14.91 3.66
CA GLU A 93 -15.16 -15.76 2.57
C GLU A 93 -13.92 -15.13 1.90
N MET A 94 -13.96 -13.81 1.72
CA MET A 94 -12.96 -13.07 0.94
C MET A 94 -11.74 -12.65 1.77
N PHE A 95 -11.83 -12.61 3.10
CA PHE A 95 -10.69 -12.23 3.93
C PHE A 95 -10.30 -13.33 4.90
N THR A 96 -8.99 -13.44 5.14
CA THR A 96 -8.48 -14.16 6.30
C THR A 96 -8.97 -13.47 7.58
N SER A 97 -9.00 -14.18 8.70
CA SER A 97 -9.41 -13.58 9.99
C SER A 97 -8.58 -12.36 10.37
N ARG A 98 -7.31 -12.29 9.94
CA ARG A 98 -6.43 -11.14 10.14
C ARG A 98 -6.83 -9.96 9.26
N GLU A 99 -7.07 -10.19 7.97
CA GLU A 99 -7.55 -9.17 7.04
C GLU A 99 -8.92 -8.62 7.46
N ARG A 100 -9.82 -9.49 7.96
CA ARG A 100 -11.13 -9.08 8.47
C ARG A 100 -11.00 -8.12 9.66
N ARG A 101 -10.19 -8.48 10.67
CA ARG A 101 -9.90 -7.59 11.81
C ARG A 101 -9.28 -6.27 11.37
N ALA A 102 -8.31 -6.31 10.45
CA ALA A 102 -7.70 -5.09 9.92
C ALA A 102 -8.72 -4.18 9.21
N SER A 103 -9.70 -4.76 8.51
CA SER A 103 -10.80 -4.00 7.88
C SER A 103 -11.69 -3.32 8.92
N ASP A 104 -12.06 -4.04 9.98
CA ASP A 104 -12.92 -3.51 11.04
C ASP A 104 -12.20 -2.39 11.84
N ASP A 105 -10.93 -2.63 12.21
CA ASP A 105 -10.07 -1.64 12.88
C ASP A 105 -9.88 -0.37 12.02
N ALA A 106 -9.72 -0.54 10.70
CA ALA A 106 -9.58 0.57 9.77
C ALA A 106 -10.86 1.40 9.66
N PHE A 107 -12.03 0.75 9.58
CA PHE A 107 -13.32 1.42 9.59
C PHE A 107 -13.54 2.22 10.86
N ASP A 108 -13.35 1.60 12.03
CA ASP A 108 -13.52 2.25 13.33
C ASP A 108 -12.59 3.47 13.47
N PHE A 109 -11.30 3.30 13.14
CA PHE A 109 -10.33 4.38 13.23
C PHE A 109 -10.68 5.56 12.31
N LEU A 110 -10.92 5.31 11.01
CA LEU A 110 -11.19 6.37 10.03
C LEU A 110 -12.53 7.08 10.30
N TRP A 111 -13.54 6.37 10.79
CA TRP A 111 -14.80 7.00 11.22
C TRP A 111 -14.60 7.90 12.43
N ARG A 112 -13.86 7.46 13.45
CA ARG A 112 -13.55 8.30 14.63
C ARG A 112 -12.81 9.56 14.21
N VAL A 113 -11.80 9.46 13.33
CA VAL A 113 -11.10 10.62 12.76
C VAL A 113 -12.09 11.58 12.11
N ARG A 114 -12.95 11.07 11.22
CA ARG A 114 -13.93 11.88 10.48
C ARG A 114 -14.97 12.54 11.40
N ILE A 115 -15.47 11.83 12.41
CA ILE A 115 -16.41 12.37 13.39
C ILE A 115 -15.75 13.53 14.16
N HIS A 116 -14.52 13.36 14.65
CA HIS A 116 -13.82 14.44 15.33
C HIS A 116 -13.58 15.64 14.40
N LEU A 117 -13.19 15.42 13.15
CA LEU A 117 -13.06 16.49 12.15
C LEU A 117 -14.35 17.29 11.99
N HIS A 118 -15.50 16.62 11.84
CA HIS A 118 -16.80 17.28 11.69
C HIS A 118 -17.19 18.06 12.94
N LEU A 119 -16.95 17.48 14.13
CA LEU A 119 -17.24 18.12 15.41
C LEU A 119 -16.34 19.34 15.67
N ILE A 120 -15.08 19.33 15.22
CA ILE A 120 -14.17 20.48 15.36
C ILE A 120 -14.54 21.56 14.35
N ALA A 121 -14.79 21.19 13.09
CA ALA A 121 -15.08 22.14 12.02
C ALA A 121 -16.50 22.72 12.09
N GLY A 122 -17.44 22.07 12.81
CA GLY A 122 -18.86 22.46 12.84
C GLY A 122 -19.58 22.27 11.50
N ARG A 123 -18.94 21.62 10.53
CA ARG A 123 -19.45 21.38 9.17
C ARG A 123 -18.86 20.08 8.62
N ALA A 124 -19.36 19.66 7.46
CA ALA A 124 -18.70 18.60 6.71
C ALA A 124 -17.28 19.05 6.34
N GLU A 125 -16.30 18.33 6.87
CA GLU A 125 -14.88 18.49 6.58
C GLU A 125 -14.25 17.10 6.40
N GLU A 126 -13.48 16.91 5.34
CA GLU A 126 -12.92 15.61 5.00
C GLU A 126 -11.40 15.65 4.90
N LYS A 127 -10.81 16.85 4.87
CA LYS A 127 -9.38 17.06 4.84
C LYS A 127 -8.85 17.19 6.27
N LEU A 128 -7.90 16.33 6.62
CA LEU A 128 -7.18 16.38 7.89
C LEU A 128 -6.03 17.38 7.77
N THR A 129 -6.35 18.67 7.80
CA THR A 129 -5.39 19.76 7.66
C THR A 129 -4.44 19.85 8.85
N PHE A 130 -3.29 20.48 8.65
CA PHE A 130 -2.22 20.55 9.65
C PHE A 130 -2.70 21.13 10.99
N ASP A 131 -3.56 22.15 10.97
CA ASP A 131 -4.17 22.78 12.15
C ASP A 131 -5.16 21.86 12.88
N MET A 132 -5.85 20.98 12.15
CA MET A 132 -6.82 20.04 12.72
C MET A 132 -6.16 18.82 13.36
N GLN A 133 -4.98 18.42 12.88
CA GLN A 133 -4.30 17.20 13.31
C GLN A 133 -4.02 17.13 14.81
N PRO A 134 -3.44 18.16 15.48
CA PRO A 134 -3.22 18.12 16.93
C PRO A 134 -4.51 17.97 17.74
N GLU A 135 -5.56 18.68 17.34
CA GLU A 135 -6.84 18.67 18.06
C GLU A 135 -7.57 17.33 17.90
N VAL A 136 -7.56 16.75 16.68
CA VAL A 136 -8.08 15.39 16.46
C VAL A 136 -7.29 14.38 17.28
N ALA A 137 -5.95 14.44 17.27
CA ALA A 137 -5.10 13.55 18.05
C ALA A 137 -5.42 13.64 19.55
N ARG A 138 -5.56 14.86 20.09
CA ARG A 138 -5.93 15.11 21.49
C ARG A 138 -7.29 14.54 21.84
N ARG A 139 -8.34 14.79 21.03
CA ARG A 139 -9.70 14.27 21.27
C ARG A 139 -9.79 12.75 21.18
N MET A 140 -8.96 12.14 20.34
CA MET A 140 -8.83 10.69 20.23
C MET A 140 -7.97 10.06 21.34
N GLY A 141 -7.44 10.87 22.27
CA GLY A 141 -6.67 10.39 23.42
C GLY A 141 -5.22 10.00 23.10
N TRP A 142 -4.66 10.47 21.98
CA TRP A 142 -3.26 10.23 21.68
C TRP A 142 -2.37 11.03 22.63
N GLN A 143 -1.33 10.37 23.13
CA GLN A 143 -0.32 10.95 24.01
C GLN A 143 1.05 10.87 23.34
N GLY A 144 1.95 11.80 23.67
CA GLY A 144 3.35 11.69 23.23
C GLY A 144 4.05 10.50 23.89
N ARG A 145 5.18 10.08 23.34
CA ARG A 145 6.06 9.07 23.96
C ARG A 145 7.52 9.43 23.70
N GLY A 146 8.26 9.74 24.76
CA GLY A 146 9.62 10.28 24.63
C GLY A 146 9.58 11.53 23.74
N ASP A 147 10.42 11.56 22.71
CA ASP A 147 10.50 12.67 21.76
C ASP A 147 9.47 12.61 20.62
N GLU A 148 8.61 11.59 20.56
CA GLU A 148 7.58 11.46 19.50
C GLU A 148 6.27 12.17 19.94
N PRO A 149 5.88 13.29 19.31
CA PRO A 149 4.66 14.03 19.64
C PRO A 149 3.39 13.20 19.41
N ALA A 150 2.34 13.47 20.19
CA ALA A 150 1.05 12.78 20.08
C ALA A 150 0.47 12.83 18.65
N VAL A 151 0.62 13.99 17.99
CA VAL A 151 0.15 14.21 16.61
C VAL A 151 0.89 13.34 15.60
N GLU A 152 2.21 13.16 15.75
CA GLU A 152 2.99 12.31 14.85
C GLU A 152 2.65 10.83 15.03
N ARG A 153 2.45 10.39 16.28
CA ARG A 153 1.96 9.03 16.57
C ARG A 153 0.59 8.76 15.95
N PHE A 154 -0.32 9.72 16.07
CA PHE A 154 -1.64 9.67 15.46
C PHE A 154 -1.55 9.60 13.93
N MET A 155 -0.78 10.50 13.31
CA MET A 155 -0.61 10.53 11.86
C MET A 155 0.08 9.27 11.34
N ARG A 156 1.06 8.74 12.08
CA ARG A 156 1.67 7.46 11.76
C ARG A 156 0.66 6.32 11.77
N ARG A 157 -0.20 6.25 12.78
CA ARG A 157 -1.31 5.28 12.80
C ARG A 157 -2.24 5.49 11.60
N TYR A 158 -2.55 6.74 11.25
CA TYR A 158 -3.38 7.06 10.09
C TYR A 158 -2.80 6.49 8.79
N PHE A 159 -1.52 6.72 8.49
CA PHE A 159 -0.91 6.22 7.25
C PHE A 159 -0.78 4.70 7.23
N LEU A 160 -0.53 4.06 8.38
CA LEU A 160 -0.54 2.60 8.49
C LEU A 160 -1.94 2.02 8.20
N VAL A 161 -2.99 2.59 8.80
CA VAL A 161 -4.39 2.20 8.51
C VAL A 161 -4.70 2.38 7.04
N ALA A 162 -4.34 3.53 6.47
CA ALA A 162 -4.62 3.81 5.08
C ALA A 162 -3.89 2.80 4.16
N ARG A 163 -2.62 2.45 4.45
CA ARG A 163 -1.87 1.40 3.73
C ARG A 163 -2.60 0.06 3.81
N ASP A 164 -3.04 -0.33 4.99
CA ASP A 164 -3.75 -1.60 5.23
C ASP A 164 -5.06 -1.65 4.41
N VAL A 165 -5.83 -0.56 4.31
CA VAL A 165 -7.00 -0.44 3.41
C VAL A 165 -6.62 -0.69 1.94
N GLY A 166 -5.47 -0.16 1.51
CA GLY A 166 -4.93 -0.41 0.17
C GLY A 166 -4.62 -1.89 -0.08
N ALA A 167 -4.02 -2.57 0.89
CA ALA A 167 -3.74 -4.01 0.84
C ALA A 167 -5.03 -4.84 0.78
N LEU A 168 -6.03 -4.52 1.62
CA LEU A 168 -7.34 -5.18 1.64
C LEU A 168 -8.05 -5.06 0.29
N THR A 169 -7.98 -3.89 -0.33
CA THR A 169 -8.62 -3.68 -1.64
C THR A 169 -7.98 -4.51 -2.74
N ARG A 170 -6.64 -4.64 -2.73
CA ARG A 170 -5.93 -5.52 -3.65
C ARG A 170 -6.25 -7.00 -3.39
N ALA A 171 -6.28 -7.42 -2.13
CA ALA A 171 -6.62 -8.79 -1.76
C ALA A 171 -8.05 -9.19 -2.20
N MET A 172 -9.02 -8.28 -2.07
CA MET A 172 -10.38 -8.53 -2.57
C MET A 172 -10.40 -8.63 -4.10
N SER A 173 -9.70 -7.73 -4.80
CA SER A 173 -9.64 -7.74 -6.27
C SER A 173 -9.07 -9.07 -6.80
N ALA A 174 -7.96 -9.53 -6.22
CA ALA A 174 -7.36 -10.85 -6.47
C ALA A 174 -8.39 -11.99 -6.36
N LYS A 175 -9.13 -12.05 -5.25
CA LYS A 175 -10.12 -13.11 -5.05
C LYS A 175 -11.31 -13.04 -6.00
N LEU A 176 -11.77 -11.83 -6.36
CA LEU A 176 -12.86 -11.66 -7.32
C LEU A 176 -12.45 -12.14 -8.71
N GLU A 177 -11.24 -11.81 -9.15
CA GLU A 177 -10.68 -12.30 -10.42
C GLU A 177 -10.60 -13.83 -10.42
N ALA A 178 -10.05 -14.43 -9.35
CA ALA A 178 -9.96 -15.89 -9.21
C ALA A 178 -11.36 -16.57 -9.24
N ARG A 179 -12.38 -15.97 -8.60
CA ARG A 179 -13.76 -16.50 -8.62
C ARG A 179 -14.36 -16.42 -10.02
N HIS A 180 -14.18 -15.32 -10.73
CA HIS A 180 -14.65 -15.17 -12.12
C HIS A 180 -13.97 -16.15 -13.08
N GLN A 181 -12.67 -16.43 -12.89
CA GLN A 181 -11.95 -17.41 -13.71
C GLN A 181 -12.54 -18.81 -13.57
N LYS A 182 -12.88 -19.24 -12.35
CA LYS A 182 -13.51 -20.55 -12.10
C LYS A 182 -14.90 -20.65 -12.74
N THR A 183 -15.74 -19.61 -12.63
CA THR A 183 -17.08 -19.60 -13.26
C THR A 183 -16.99 -19.59 -14.78
N ALA A 184 -16.03 -18.85 -15.36
CA ALA A 184 -15.81 -18.82 -16.80
C ALA A 184 -15.32 -20.16 -17.36
N GLN A 185 -14.53 -20.94 -16.60
CA GLN A 185 -14.09 -22.28 -17.01
C GLN A 185 -15.23 -23.31 -17.03
N GLY A 186 -16.31 -23.12 -16.25
CA GLY A 186 -17.51 -23.96 -16.28
C GLY A 186 -18.41 -23.74 -17.50
N LEU A 187 -18.42 -22.53 -18.06
CA LEU A 187 -19.22 -22.14 -19.23
C LEU A 187 -18.41 -22.11 -20.54
N SER A 188 -17.08 -22.03 -20.47
CA SER A 188 -16.18 -21.87 -21.62
C SER A 188 -15.33 -23.12 -21.88
N ARG A 189 -15.98 -24.24 -22.18
CA ARG A 189 -15.33 -25.32 -22.96
C ARG A 189 -15.41 -25.05 -24.48
N LEU A 190 -16.12 -24.00 -24.91
CA LEU A 190 -16.39 -23.71 -26.33
C LEU A 190 -15.81 -22.38 -26.85
N MET A 191 -15.24 -21.49 -26.01
CA MET A 191 -14.76 -20.16 -26.45
C MET A 191 -13.38 -19.76 -25.87
N THR A 192 -12.39 -20.63 -25.94
CA THR A 192 -11.03 -20.41 -25.39
C THR A 192 -10.04 -19.71 -26.34
N SER A 193 -10.48 -18.96 -27.36
CA SER A 193 -9.57 -18.50 -28.43
C SER A 193 -8.91 -17.12 -28.28
N PHE A 194 -9.17 -16.32 -27.22
CA PHE A 194 -8.57 -14.97 -27.13
C PHE A 194 -8.09 -14.54 -25.74
N ARG A 195 -7.67 -15.48 -24.88
CA ARG A 195 -6.88 -15.10 -23.70
C ARG A 195 -5.39 -15.04 -24.08
N PRO A 196 -4.71 -13.89 -23.96
CA PRO A 196 -3.26 -13.87 -24.12
C PRO A 196 -2.66 -14.86 -23.11
N ALA A 197 -1.84 -15.78 -23.61
CA ALA A 197 -1.26 -16.83 -22.80
C ALA A 197 -0.39 -16.22 -21.69
N ARG A 198 -0.47 -16.78 -20.48
CA ARG A 198 0.45 -16.44 -19.39
C ARG A 198 1.88 -16.62 -19.88
N ARG A 199 2.68 -15.56 -19.83
CA ARG A 199 4.08 -15.61 -20.24
C ARG A 199 4.94 -15.97 -19.04
N LYS A 200 5.61 -17.14 -19.07
CA LYS A 200 6.60 -17.51 -18.05
C LYS A 200 7.76 -16.51 -18.06
N MET A 201 8.29 -16.20 -16.88
CA MET A 201 9.47 -15.36 -16.71
C MET A 201 10.75 -16.20 -16.60
N GLU A 202 11.90 -15.53 -16.67
CA GLU A 202 13.23 -16.14 -16.48
C GLU A 202 13.38 -16.78 -15.09
N VAL A 203 12.67 -16.25 -14.10
CA VAL A 203 12.65 -16.77 -12.72
C VAL A 203 11.54 -17.80 -12.57
N GLU A 204 11.92 -19.00 -12.13
CA GLU A 204 10.98 -20.10 -11.89
C GLU A 204 9.90 -19.73 -10.87
N GLY A 205 8.64 -20.02 -11.22
CA GLY A 205 7.46 -19.70 -10.43
C GLY A 205 6.88 -18.32 -10.70
N PHE A 206 7.47 -17.51 -11.60
CA PHE A 206 6.97 -16.19 -11.97
C PHE A 206 6.36 -16.18 -13.38
N TRP A 207 5.31 -15.39 -13.58
CA TRP A 207 4.69 -15.19 -14.88
C TRP A 207 4.11 -13.78 -15.03
N VAL A 208 3.79 -13.41 -16.27
CA VAL A 208 3.03 -12.21 -16.59
C VAL A 208 1.60 -12.61 -16.94
N ASP A 209 0.63 -12.00 -16.25
CA ASP A 209 -0.79 -12.11 -16.52
C ASP A 209 -1.35 -10.70 -16.75
N GLN A 210 -2.00 -10.48 -17.89
CA GLN A 210 -2.57 -9.17 -18.29
C GLN A 210 -1.60 -7.97 -18.13
N GLY A 211 -0.32 -8.16 -18.47
CA GLY A 211 0.70 -7.11 -18.37
C GLY A 211 1.14 -6.79 -16.93
N ARG A 212 0.81 -7.65 -15.96
CA ARG A 212 1.27 -7.56 -14.56
C ARG A 212 2.05 -8.79 -14.14
N LEU A 213 3.08 -8.59 -13.32
CA LEU A 213 3.91 -9.66 -12.79
C LEU A 213 3.18 -10.39 -11.64
N SER A 214 3.16 -11.71 -11.72
CA SER A 214 2.50 -12.58 -10.75
C SER A 214 3.36 -13.81 -10.44
N VAL A 215 2.94 -14.59 -9.44
CA VAL A 215 3.63 -15.81 -8.97
C VAL A 215 2.69 -17.02 -8.91
N GLU A 216 3.25 -18.24 -9.00
CA GLU A 216 2.57 -19.54 -8.84
C GLU A 216 1.68 -19.60 -7.60
N GLY A 217 2.24 -19.13 -6.50
CA GLY A 217 1.56 -18.99 -5.24
C GLY A 217 2.53 -18.62 -4.13
N PRO A 218 2.05 -18.49 -2.88
CA PRO A 218 2.90 -18.19 -1.74
C PRO A 218 3.99 -19.25 -1.48
N GLU A 219 3.78 -20.49 -1.92
CA GLU A 219 4.72 -21.60 -1.83
C GLU A 219 6.05 -21.34 -2.55
N VAL A 220 6.05 -20.52 -3.61
CA VAL A 220 7.28 -20.10 -4.31
C VAL A 220 8.24 -19.40 -3.35
N PHE A 221 7.69 -18.56 -2.46
CA PHE A 221 8.48 -17.85 -1.45
C PHE A 221 8.85 -18.75 -0.27
N ALA A 222 8.03 -19.73 0.06
CA ALA A 222 8.33 -20.69 1.13
C ALA A 222 9.49 -21.61 0.73
N ALA A 223 9.55 -22.03 -0.53
CA ALA A 223 10.64 -22.82 -1.08
C ALA A 223 11.94 -22.02 -1.19
N ASP A 224 11.86 -20.76 -1.63
CA ASP A 224 13.00 -19.85 -1.72
C ASP A 224 12.61 -18.42 -1.28
N PRO A 225 12.92 -18.03 -0.04
CA PRO A 225 12.62 -16.69 0.47
C PRO A 225 13.33 -15.55 -0.26
N VAL A 226 14.45 -15.80 -0.96
CA VAL A 226 15.15 -14.78 -1.76
C VAL A 226 14.27 -14.27 -2.90
N LYS A 227 13.37 -15.14 -3.42
CA LYS A 227 12.40 -14.75 -4.46
C LYS A 227 11.47 -13.61 -4.06
N LEU A 228 11.30 -13.34 -2.75
CA LEU A 228 10.59 -12.15 -2.30
C LEU A 228 11.23 -10.86 -2.83
N LEU A 229 12.56 -10.79 -2.88
CA LEU A 229 13.31 -9.64 -3.38
C LEU A 229 13.46 -9.72 -4.91
N THR A 230 13.73 -10.91 -5.44
CA THR A 230 13.85 -11.15 -6.89
C THR A 230 12.58 -10.77 -7.66
N LEU A 231 11.40 -10.89 -7.04
CA LEU A 231 10.15 -10.42 -7.63
C LEU A 231 10.22 -8.93 -8.01
N PHE A 232 10.83 -8.10 -7.15
CA PHE A 232 10.93 -6.66 -7.38
C PHE A 232 12.04 -6.31 -8.37
N VAL A 233 13.13 -7.07 -8.41
CA VAL A 233 14.14 -6.99 -9.49
C VAL A 233 13.47 -7.25 -10.85
N CYS A 234 12.65 -8.30 -10.94
CA CYS A 234 11.91 -8.65 -12.15
C CYS A 234 10.88 -7.57 -12.52
N ALA A 235 10.17 -7.02 -11.53
CA ALA A 235 9.22 -5.93 -11.74
C ALA A 235 9.92 -4.69 -12.31
N ASP A 236 11.09 -4.32 -11.79
CA ASP A 236 11.89 -3.21 -12.30
C ASP A 236 12.41 -3.47 -13.72
N LYS A 237 13.08 -4.60 -13.93
CA LYS A 237 13.71 -4.98 -15.21
C LYS A 237 12.73 -4.96 -16.38
N HIS A 238 11.48 -5.35 -16.13
CA HIS A 238 10.45 -5.44 -17.16
C HIS A 238 9.42 -4.28 -17.13
N ASP A 239 9.62 -3.28 -16.26
CA ASP A 239 8.69 -2.17 -15.99
C ASP A 239 7.24 -2.63 -15.70
N LEU A 240 7.08 -3.76 -15.00
CA LEU A 240 5.79 -4.37 -14.70
C LEU A 240 5.27 -3.95 -13.33
N ASP A 241 3.95 -3.77 -13.21
CA ASP A 241 3.30 -3.67 -11.89
C ASP A 241 3.04 -5.08 -11.34
N LEU A 242 2.82 -5.19 -10.03
CA LEU A 242 2.44 -6.46 -9.43
C LEU A 242 0.94 -6.73 -9.65
N HIS A 243 0.65 -7.97 -10.04
CA HIS A 243 -0.70 -8.51 -10.00
C HIS A 243 -1.20 -8.51 -8.54
N PRO A 244 -2.50 -8.25 -8.29
CA PRO A 244 -3.06 -8.33 -6.94
C PRO A 244 -2.73 -9.63 -6.19
N ASP A 245 -2.69 -10.77 -6.90
CA ASP A 245 -2.30 -12.07 -6.33
C ASP A 245 -0.86 -12.08 -5.80
N ALA A 246 0.11 -11.61 -6.59
CA ALA A 246 1.50 -11.53 -6.15
C ALA A 246 1.68 -10.54 -5.00
N PHE A 247 0.99 -9.39 -5.05
CA PHE A 247 1.00 -8.43 -3.93
C PHE A 247 0.52 -9.11 -2.64
N SER A 248 -0.62 -9.79 -2.68
CA SER A 248 -1.15 -10.53 -1.53
C SER A 248 -0.24 -11.69 -1.08
N ALA A 249 0.38 -12.40 -2.02
CA ALA A 249 1.32 -13.48 -1.71
C ALA A 249 2.54 -12.93 -0.94
N VAL A 250 3.12 -11.80 -1.36
CA VAL A 250 4.21 -11.14 -0.63
C VAL A 250 3.76 -10.73 0.78
N THR A 251 2.62 -10.06 0.92
CA THR A 251 2.10 -9.61 2.23
C THR A 251 1.85 -10.78 3.20
N ARG A 252 1.40 -11.93 2.68
CA ARG A 252 1.18 -13.15 3.50
C ARG A 252 2.48 -13.87 3.85
N SER A 253 3.52 -13.71 3.04
CA SER A 253 4.83 -14.35 3.22
C SER A 253 5.85 -13.50 3.99
N LEU A 254 5.45 -12.34 4.56
CA LEU A 254 6.34 -11.46 5.33
C LEU A 254 6.95 -12.11 6.60
N SER A 255 6.41 -13.23 7.08
CA SER A 255 6.99 -14.03 8.17
C SER A 255 8.28 -14.74 7.76
N LEU A 256 8.48 -14.98 6.46
CA LEU A 256 9.69 -15.62 5.91
C LEU A 256 10.90 -14.68 5.95
N VAL A 257 10.69 -13.38 6.14
CA VAL A 257 11.75 -12.37 6.29
C VAL A 257 12.38 -12.47 7.69
N THR A 258 13.21 -13.49 7.85
CA THR A 258 13.95 -13.82 9.07
C THR A 258 15.29 -13.07 9.15
N PRO A 259 15.96 -13.03 10.32
CA PRO A 259 17.33 -12.52 10.42
C PRO A 259 18.33 -13.22 9.50
N ARG A 260 18.05 -14.47 9.09
CA ARG A 260 18.86 -15.21 8.10
C ARG A 260 18.70 -14.59 6.72
N LEU A 261 17.46 -14.38 6.25
CA LEU A 261 17.21 -13.76 4.93
C LEU A 261 17.78 -12.34 4.85
N ARG A 262 17.70 -11.56 5.93
CA ARG A 262 18.25 -10.19 5.96
C ARG A 262 19.77 -10.11 5.82
N ARG A 263 20.49 -11.22 6.02
CA ARG A 263 21.95 -11.33 5.87
C ARG A 263 22.35 -12.20 4.68
N ASP A 264 21.38 -12.63 3.89
CA ASP A 264 21.63 -13.47 2.73
C ASP A 264 22.24 -12.63 1.60
N PRO A 265 23.43 -12.97 1.09
CA PRO A 265 24.09 -12.18 0.05
C PRO A 265 23.28 -12.03 -1.24
N ALA A 266 22.49 -13.05 -1.62
CA ALA A 266 21.66 -12.97 -2.81
C ALA A 266 20.45 -12.05 -2.60
N ALA A 267 19.85 -12.06 -1.40
CA ALA A 267 18.78 -11.14 -1.05
C ALA A 267 19.27 -9.69 -0.96
N THR A 268 20.45 -9.46 -0.36
CA THR A 268 21.10 -8.15 -0.35
C THR A 268 21.34 -7.66 -1.78
N ARG A 269 21.93 -8.49 -2.64
CA ARG A 269 22.22 -8.11 -4.03
C ARG A 269 20.96 -7.72 -4.78
N ALA A 270 19.91 -8.54 -4.69
CA ALA A 270 18.62 -8.24 -5.30
C ALA A 270 18.03 -6.90 -4.81
N PHE A 271 18.19 -6.60 -3.51
CA PHE A 271 17.77 -5.32 -2.97
C PHE A 271 18.60 -4.13 -3.50
N LEU A 272 19.94 -4.25 -3.52
CA LEU A 272 20.82 -3.19 -4.03
C LEU A 272 20.63 -2.97 -5.53
N ASP A 273 20.36 -4.03 -6.30
CA ASP A 273 20.03 -3.94 -7.72
C ASP A 273 18.78 -3.09 -7.94
N VAL A 274 17.73 -3.28 -7.13
CA VAL A 274 16.53 -2.42 -7.19
C VAL A 274 16.85 -0.98 -6.77
N LEU A 275 17.61 -0.81 -5.68
CA LEU A 275 17.88 0.52 -5.10
C LEU A 275 18.74 1.38 -6.01
N ALA A 276 19.88 0.86 -6.48
CA ALA A 276 20.93 1.66 -7.13
C ALA A 276 21.04 1.43 -8.64
N HIS A 277 20.67 0.25 -9.12
CA HIS A 277 20.76 -0.13 -10.54
C HIS A 277 19.40 -0.20 -11.24
N GLY A 278 18.31 0.05 -10.50
CA GLY A 278 16.96 -0.03 -11.00
C GLY A 278 16.67 1.05 -12.03
N GLN A 279 15.80 0.74 -12.99
CA GLN A 279 15.32 1.69 -13.98
C GLN A 279 14.42 2.74 -13.34
N ARG A 280 13.56 2.31 -12.40
CA ARG A 280 12.55 3.15 -11.73
C ARG A 280 12.49 2.80 -10.23
N PRO A 281 13.58 3.04 -9.47
CA PRO A 281 13.69 2.63 -8.07
C PRO A 281 12.55 3.18 -7.21
N TYR A 282 12.13 4.44 -7.41
CA TYR A 282 10.98 5.03 -6.71
C TYR A 282 9.74 4.14 -6.80
N ARG A 283 9.35 3.76 -8.02
CA ARG A 283 8.14 2.96 -8.25
C ARG A 283 8.22 1.62 -7.53
N VAL A 284 9.33 0.92 -7.69
CA VAL A 284 9.49 -0.46 -7.21
C VAL A 284 9.64 -0.48 -5.69
N LEU A 285 10.43 0.43 -5.12
CA LEU A 285 10.56 0.60 -3.68
C LEU A 285 9.24 1.04 -3.03
N THR A 286 8.42 1.86 -3.71
CA THR A 286 7.06 2.17 -3.24
C THR A 286 6.21 0.92 -3.15
N ILE A 287 6.24 0.02 -4.14
CA ILE A 287 5.49 -1.26 -4.06
C ILE A 287 6.07 -2.16 -2.96
N MET A 288 7.39 -2.23 -2.79
CA MET A 288 8.03 -2.94 -1.68
C MET A 288 7.61 -2.37 -0.31
N ASN A 289 7.46 -1.06 -0.19
CA ASN A 289 6.99 -0.39 1.02
C ASN A 289 5.49 -0.66 1.26
N GLU A 290 4.67 -0.57 0.21
CA GLU A 290 3.22 -0.83 0.29
C GLU A 290 2.91 -2.29 0.65
N THR A 291 3.69 -3.27 0.19
CA THR A 291 3.57 -4.68 0.59
C THR A 291 4.04 -4.94 2.02
N GLY A 292 4.80 -4.01 2.61
CA GLY A 292 5.47 -4.15 3.89
C GLY A 292 6.81 -4.88 3.83
N LEU A 293 7.24 -5.36 2.66
CA LEU A 293 8.50 -6.10 2.51
C LEU A 293 9.70 -5.23 2.87
N LEU A 294 9.75 -3.98 2.40
CA LEU A 294 10.89 -3.09 2.61
C LEU A 294 11.18 -2.89 4.10
N GLY A 295 10.16 -2.54 4.90
CA GLY A 295 10.32 -2.36 6.35
C GLY A 295 10.55 -3.66 7.13
N ARG A 296 10.20 -4.82 6.58
CA ARG A 296 10.51 -6.13 7.18
C ARG A 296 11.94 -6.57 6.85
N PHE A 297 12.46 -6.20 5.67
CA PHE A 297 13.81 -6.51 5.23
C PHE A 297 14.84 -5.55 5.87
N LEU A 298 14.52 -4.25 5.93
CA LEU A 298 15.28 -3.21 6.62
C LEU A 298 14.51 -2.70 7.85
N PRO A 299 14.80 -3.22 9.07
CA PRO A 299 14.10 -2.80 10.28
C PRO A 299 14.18 -1.30 10.59
N GLU A 300 15.29 -0.65 10.23
CA GLU A 300 15.51 0.80 10.37
C GLU A 300 14.51 1.57 9.51
N TRP A 301 14.31 1.15 8.26
CA TRP A 301 13.25 1.66 7.40
C TRP A 301 11.86 1.41 8.02
N GLY A 302 11.62 0.19 8.52
CA GLY A 302 10.35 -0.18 9.13
C GLY A 302 9.92 0.73 10.30
N ARG A 303 10.86 1.39 10.97
CA ARG A 303 10.57 2.36 12.04
C ARG A 303 10.07 3.69 11.53
N ILE A 304 10.47 4.13 10.34
CA ILE A 304 10.07 5.41 9.76
C ILE A 304 8.83 5.33 8.85
N VAL A 305 8.37 4.12 8.50
CA VAL A 305 7.18 3.96 7.65
C VAL A 305 5.98 4.67 8.25
N GLY A 306 5.41 5.60 7.48
CA GLY A 306 4.27 6.43 7.88
C GLY A 306 4.60 7.51 8.89
N GLN A 307 5.87 7.68 9.30
CA GLN A 307 6.26 8.73 10.23
C GLN A 307 6.11 10.10 9.56
N THR A 308 5.40 11.01 10.21
CA THR A 308 5.31 12.40 9.81
C THR A 308 6.28 13.24 10.62
N GLN A 309 6.77 14.32 10.03
CA GLN A 309 7.33 15.43 10.79
C GLN A 309 6.30 16.54 10.86
N PHE A 310 5.89 16.90 12.07
CA PHE A 310 4.88 17.92 12.26
C PHE A 310 5.48 19.33 12.11
N ASN A 311 5.74 19.75 10.87
CA ASN A 311 6.15 21.12 10.54
C ASN A 311 5.65 21.53 9.13
N MET A 312 5.71 22.83 8.83
CA MET A 312 5.18 23.40 7.57
C MET A 312 5.97 23.03 6.31
N TYR A 313 7.17 22.46 6.44
CA TYR A 313 8.04 22.17 5.30
C TYR A 313 7.84 20.76 4.73
N HIS A 314 7.23 19.84 5.49
CA HIS A 314 7.06 18.46 5.07
C HIS A 314 5.67 18.22 4.47
N ALA A 315 5.63 18.05 3.14
CA ALA A 315 4.42 17.67 2.43
C ALA A 315 4.13 16.15 2.51
N TYR A 316 5.14 15.33 2.81
CA TYR A 316 5.09 13.87 2.78
C TYR A 316 5.59 13.24 4.10
N THR A 317 5.20 11.97 4.35
CA THR A 317 5.85 11.16 5.39
C THR A 317 7.33 10.93 5.07
N VAL A 318 8.12 10.62 6.09
CA VAL A 318 9.57 10.41 5.98
C VAL A 318 9.90 9.34 4.93
N ASP A 319 9.17 8.24 4.92
CA ASP A 319 9.37 7.17 3.93
C ASP A 319 9.06 7.64 2.50
N GLU A 320 7.92 8.29 2.26
CA GLU A 320 7.58 8.78 0.91
C GLU A 320 8.55 9.86 0.42
N HIS A 321 8.92 10.81 1.29
CA HIS A 321 9.92 11.82 0.97
C HIS A 321 11.24 11.19 0.53
N THR A 322 11.71 10.21 1.29
CA THR A 322 12.97 9.50 0.99
C THR A 322 12.89 8.72 -0.32
N LEU A 323 11.78 8.03 -0.59
CA LEU A 323 11.58 7.33 -1.86
C LEU A 323 11.54 8.31 -3.05
N GLN A 324 10.89 9.46 -2.91
CA GLN A 324 10.88 10.49 -3.96
C GLN A 324 12.28 11.03 -4.24
N ALA A 325 13.07 11.30 -3.18
CA ALA A 325 14.45 11.75 -3.32
C ALA A 325 15.32 10.74 -4.09
N ILE A 326 15.17 9.44 -3.80
CA ILE A 326 15.78 8.34 -4.57
C ILE A 326 15.37 8.38 -6.04
N GLY A 327 14.08 8.60 -6.32
CA GLY A 327 13.56 8.75 -7.68
C GLY A 327 14.19 9.93 -8.44
N ILE A 328 14.30 11.08 -7.77
CA ILE A 328 14.90 12.30 -8.32
C ILE A 328 16.38 12.06 -8.63
N ILE A 329 17.15 11.47 -7.71
CA ILE A 329 18.57 11.15 -7.96
C ILE A 329 18.70 10.25 -9.20
N ASN A 330 17.88 9.20 -9.30
CA ASN A 330 17.89 8.32 -10.47
C ASN A 330 17.54 9.08 -11.77
N ASP A 331 16.56 9.98 -11.76
CA ASP A 331 16.19 10.74 -12.95
C ASP A 331 17.25 11.78 -13.34
N ILE A 332 17.97 12.36 -12.37
CA ILE A 332 19.16 13.21 -12.59
C ILE A 332 20.30 12.38 -13.21
N ALA A 333 20.60 11.21 -12.63
CA ALA A 333 21.65 10.29 -13.11
C ALA A 333 21.40 9.79 -14.54
N ARG A 334 20.13 9.68 -14.93
CA ARG A 334 19.71 9.30 -16.28
C ARG A 334 19.54 10.49 -17.23
N GLY A 335 19.84 11.71 -16.78
CA GLY A 335 19.78 12.92 -17.59
C GLY A 335 18.37 13.42 -17.92
N LYS A 336 17.32 12.85 -17.32
CA LYS A 336 15.93 13.28 -17.58
C LYS A 336 15.64 14.68 -17.07
N LEU A 337 16.37 15.11 -16.04
CA LEU A 337 16.24 16.42 -15.40
C LEU A 337 17.37 17.39 -15.76
N LYS A 338 18.09 17.16 -16.86
CA LYS A 338 19.21 18.01 -17.29
C LYS A 338 18.81 19.48 -17.48
N GLY A 339 17.58 19.74 -17.93
CA GLY A 339 17.06 21.09 -18.12
C GLY A 339 16.90 21.86 -16.80
N ASP A 340 16.36 21.20 -15.78
CA ASP A 340 16.09 21.82 -14.47
C ASP A 340 17.32 21.79 -13.53
N HIS A 341 18.19 20.79 -13.68
CA HIS A 341 19.32 20.50 -12.79
C HIS A 341 20.63 20.18 -13.54
N PRO A 342 21.13 21.09 -14.42
CA PRO A 342 22.29 20.80 -15.28
C PRO A 342 23.55 20.44 -14.49
N LEU A 343 23.89 21.21 -13.44
CA LEU A 343 25.07 20.97 -12.61
C LEU A 343 25.00 19.63 -11.86
N ALA A 344 23.84 19.29 -11.31
CA ALA A 344 23.66 18.01 -10.62
C ALA A 344 23.78 16.82 -11.58
N THR A 345 23.26 16.95 -12.80
CA THR A 345 23.41 15.94 -13.85
C THR A 345 24.87 15.75 -14.28
N GLU A 346 25.72 16.77 -14.22
CA GLU A 346 27.16 16.63 -14.48
C GLU A 346 27.89 15.98 -13.30
N ILE A 347 27.65 16.48 -12.07
CA ILE A 347 28.32 15.98 -10.85
C ILE A 347 28.00 14.51 -10.59
N VAL A 348 26.75 14.09 -10.79
CA VAL A 348 26.34 12.71 -10.48
C VAL A 348 27.08 11.67 -11.33
N GLN A 349 27.55 12.03 -12.54
CA GLN A 349 28.35 11.15 -13.39
C GLN A 349 29.79 10.96 -12.86
N LEU A 350 30.25 11.86 -11.99
CA LEU A 350 31.58 11.79 -11.35
C LEU A 350 31.57 10.92 -10.09
N ILE A 351 30.39 10.48 -9.63
CA ILE A 351 30.26 9.64 -8.43
C ILE A 351 30.68 8.22 -8.77
N SER A 352 31.77 7.75 -8.16
CA SER A 352 32.32 6.42 -8.39
C SER A 352 31.46 5.29 -7.81
N ASP A 353 30.67 5.59 -6.77
CA ASP A 353 29.86 4.61 -6.05
C ASP A 353 28.41 5.10 -5.90
N MET A 354 27.60 4.79 -6.91
CA MET A 354 26.17 5.12 -6.92
C MET A 354 25.40 4.35 -5.84
N GLU A 355 25.79 3.11 -5.56
CA GLU A 355 25.18 2.30 -4.51
C GLU A 355 25.32 2.96 -3.13
N ALA A 356 26.50 3.50 -2.81
CA ALA A 356 26.73 4.22 -1.56
C ALA A 356 25.88 5.50 -1.47
N LEU A 357 25.77 6.27 -2.55
CA LEU A 357 24.89 7.45 -2.61
C LEU A 357 23.43 7.07 -2.34
N MET A 358 22.93 6.04 -3.02
CA MET A 358 21.52 5.63 -2.92
C MET A 358 21.21 5.00 -1.57
N LEU A 359 22.14 4.23 -0.97
CA LEU A 359 22.04 3.76 0.41
C LEU A 359 22.06 4.91 1.42
N GLY A 360 22.97 5.88 1.22
CA GLY A 360 23.05 7.09 2.03
C GLY A 360 21.73 7.85 2.00
N MET A 361 21.14 8.05 0.81
CA MET A 361 19.83 8.67 0.67
C MET A 361 18.72 7.85 1.34
N LEU A 362 18.67 6.53 1.14
CA LEU A 362 17.65 5.68 1.77
C LEU A 362 17.70 5.73 3.30
N LEU A 363 18.90 5.85 3.87
CA LEU A 363 19.14 5.79 5.31
C LEU A 363 19.30 7.16 5.97
N HIS A 364 19.25 8.27 5.22
CA HIS A 364 19.58 9.59 5.75
C HIS A 364 18.70 10.02 6.94
N ASP A 365 17.45 9.54 6.98
CA ASP A 365 16.42 9.99 7.90
C ASP A 365 15.91 8.90 8.86
N VAL A 366 16.61 7.75 8.94
CA VAL A 366 16.15 6.59 9.75
C VAL A 366 16.37 6.77 11.26
N GLY A 367 17.06 7.83 11.68
CA GLY A 367 17.38 8.13 13.08
C GLY A 367 16.25 8.77 13.89
N LYS A 368 15.08 9.02 13.29
CA LYS A 368 13.99 9.75 13.96
C LYS A 368 13.35 8.95 15.10
N GLY A 369 13.18 9.59 16.25
CA GLY A 369 12.54 9.02 17.45
C GLY A 369 13.48 8.23 18.37
N GLY A 370 14.80 8.41 18.25
CA GLY A 370 15.78 7.87 19.19
C GLY A 370 16.21 8.90 20.25
N GLU A 371 16.67 8.40 21.41
CA GLU A 371 16.98 9.19 22.61
C GLU A 371 18.27 10.02 22.49
N ARG A 372 19.12 9.75 21.49
CA ARG A 372 20.44 10.40 21.32
C ARG A 372 20.43 11.51 20.27
N GLY A 373 19.24 11.82 19.74
CA GLY A 373 19.07 12.77 18.66
C GLY A 373 19.21 12.15 17.27
N GLN A 374 18.55 12.78 16.30
CA GLN A 374 18.33 12.23 14.96
C GLN A 374 19.62 11.87 14.21
N LEU A 375 20.68 12.67 14.35
CA LEU A 375 21.92 12.47 13.58
C LEU A 375 22.73 11.28 14.10
N GLU A 376 22.91 11.18 15.42
CA GLU A 376 23.67 10.08 16.04
C GLU A 376 22.94 8.74 15.88
N ASP A 377 21.65 8.71 16.20
CA ASP A 377 20.85 7.50 16.04
C ASP A 377 20.70 7.10 14.57
N GLY A 378 20.67 8.07 13.65
CA GLY A 378 20.70 7.87 12.21
C GLY A 378 21.99 7.19 11.76
N ALA A 379 23.15 7.69 12.19
CA ALA A 379 24.45 7.11 11.86
C ALA A 379 24.60 5.68 12.41
N ILE A 380 24.15 5.43 13.65
CA ILE A 380 24.17 4.09 14.27
C ILE A 380 23.27 3.14 13.51
N ALA A 381 22.05 3.57 13.17
CA ALA A 381 21.09 2.77 12.41
C ALA A 381 21.60 2.46 10.99
N ALA A 382 22.15 3.46 10.30
CA ALA A 382 22.73 3.28 8.98
C ALA A 382 23.90 2.28 9.00
N ARG A 383 24.83 2.42 9.95
CA ARG A 383 25.94 1.47 10.12
C ARG A 383 25.44 0.03 10.34
N ARG A 384 24.48 -0.16 11.25
CA ARG A 384 23.88 -1.48 11.51
C ARG A 384 23.17 -2.06 10.28
N ALA A 385 22.57 -1.21 9.46
CA ALA A 385 21.95 -1.64 8.21
C ALA A 385 23.02 -2.09 7.20
N CYS A 386 24.05 -1.29 6.97
CA CYS A 386 25.15 -1.60 6.05
C CYS A 386 25.91 -2.88 6.46
N GLU A 387 26.24 -3.03 7.74
CA GLU A 387 26.89 -4.24 8.28
C GLU A 387 26.03 -5.50 8.04
N ARG A 388 24.71 -5.38 8.24
CA ARG A 388 23.79 -6.50 8.02
C ARG A 388 23.62 -6.84 6.54
N LEU A 389 23.65 -5.82 5.68
CA LEU A 389 23.65 -5.98 4.23
C LEU A 389 24.98 -6.57 3.72
N GLY A 390 26.06 -6.50 4.49
CA GLY A 390 27.38 -6.97 4.05
C GLY A 390 28.08 -6.00 3.11
N VAL A 391 27.78 -4.70 3.22
CA VAL A 391 28.49 -3.63 2.50
C VAL A 391 29.92 -3.54 3.04
N ASP A 392 30.89 -3.35 2.14
CA ASP A 392 32.30 -3.17 2.54
C ASP A 392 32.41 -1.96 3.48
N PRO A 393 33.08 -2.07 4.65
CA PRO A 393 33.20 -0.97 5.62
C PRO A 393 33.85 0.32 5.08
N ARG A 394 34.56 0.27 3.95
CA ARG A 394 35.18 1.42 3.28
C ARG A 394 34.21 2.18 2.37
N ARG A 395 33.08 1.56 2.00
CA ARG A 395 31.97 2.16 1.25
C ARG A 395 30.97 2.72 2.25
#